data_AF-A0A2R6HBD8-F1
#
_entry.id   AF-A0A2R6HBD8-F1
#
_cell.length_a   1.000
_cell.length_b   1.000
_cell.length_c   1.000
_cell.angle_alpha   90.00
_cell.angle_beta   90.00
_cell.angle_gamma   90.00
#
_symmetry.space_group_name_H-M   'P 1'
#
loop_
_entity.id
_entity.type
_entity.pdbx_description
1 polymer ?
#
loop_
_entity_poly.entity_id
_entity_poly.type
_entity_poly.pdbx_seq_one_letter_code
_entity_poly.pdbx_strand_id
1 'polypeptide(L)'
;MVSFDTIFEDQTSGELGLLTFFILVSLYMFVDAGSYPDIIGLYPRALSAIVLICGLLLFVRNLLPAPLQNYVTESGTPLGSSTEVAEELPSGNSEPTDASQSQTEGTSKSQVVLTLLISGYLLLSYFIGMYFATPVFVFVYGLTFRLGWKMTVGLTVLASATAHIFLAVFDAPITSGVLL
;
A
#
# COMPACT_ATOMS: atom_id res chain seq x y z
N MET A 1 -24.39 -34.03 2.66
CA MET A 1 -25.09 -33.01 1.86
C MET A 1 -24.96 -31.72 2.66
N VAL A 2 -24.01 -30.86 2.29
CA VAL A 2 -23.72 -29.62 3.02
C VAL A 2 -24.75 -28.60 2.58
N SER A 3 -25.61 -28.14 3.49
CA SER A 3 -26.65 -27.15 3.19
C SER A 3 -26.01 -25.75 3.13
N PHE A 4 -26.35 -24.97 2.11
CA PHE A 4 -25.86 -23.59 1.96
C PHE A 4 -26.20 -22.70 3.15
N ASP A 5 -27.27 -22.99 3.90
CA ASP A 5 -27.64 -22.27 5.14
C ASP A 5 -26.51 -22.24 6.18
N THR A 6 -25.73 -23.32 6.33
CA THR A 6 -24.65 -23.32 7.32
C THR A 6 -23.54 -22.33 6.96
N ILE A 7 -23.30 -22.03 5.69
CA ILE A 7 -22.21 -21.12 5.29
C ILE A 7 -22.49 -19.67 5.74
N PHE A 8 -23.76 -19.30 5.90
CA PHE A 8 -24.19 -17.92 6.12
C PHE A 8 -24.68 -17.62 7.55
N GLU A 9 -24.93 -18.65 8.37
CA GLU A 9 -25.53 -18.53 9.70
C GLU A 9 -24.68 -17.69 10.69
N ASP A 10 -23.37 -17.60 10.49
CA ASP A 10 -22.41 -17.01 11.43
C ASP A 10 -21.72 -15.73 10.89
N GLN A 11 -22.25 -15.13 9.81
CA GLN A 11 -21.74 -13.86 9.27
C GLN A 11 -22.75 -12.73 9.44
N THR A 12 -22.30 -11.60 9.99
CA THR A 12 -23.11 -10.38 9.97
C THR A 12 -23.32 -9.91 8.52
N SER A 13 -24.50 -9.38 8.18
CA SER A 13 -24.85 -9.02 6.80
C SER A 13 -23.86 -8.03 6.16
N GLY A 14 -23.19 -7.19 6.97
CA GLY A 14 -22.14 -6.27 6.50
C GLY A 14 -20.81 -6.95 6.17
N GLU A 15 -20.39 -7.93 6.97
CA GLU A 15 -19.18 -8.74 6.74
C GLU A 15 -19.31 -9.56 5.46
N LEU A 16 -20.47 -10.21 5.28
CA LEU A 16 -20.78 -11.00 4.09
C LEU A 16 -20.81 -10.13 2.82
N GLY A 17 -21.39 -8.94 2.91
CA GLY A 17 -21.42 -7.99 1.79
C GLY A 17 -20.02 -7.52 1.39
N LEU A 18 -19.20 -7.16 2.37
CA LEU A 18 -17.83 -6.68 2.15
C LEU A 18 -16.90 -7.80 1.64
N LEU A 19 -17.04 -9.02 2.18
CA LEU A 19 -16.31 -10.20 1.72
C LEU A 19 -16.67 -10.56 0.28
N THR A 20 -17.96 -10.59 -0.04
CA THR A 20 -18.45 -10.84 -1.41
C THR A 20 -17.94 -9.79 -2.37
N PHE A 21 -17.95 -8.51 -1.96
CA PHE A 21 -17.39 -7.42 -2.74
C PHE A 21 -15.89 -7.61 -3.02
N PHE A 22 -15.08 -7.96 -2.02
CA PHE A 22 -13.65 -8.21 -2.23
C PHE A 22 -13.38 -9.41 -3.16
N ILE A 23 -14.18 -10.48 -3.06
CA ILE A 23 -14.08 -11.62 -3.98
C ILE A 23 -14.40 -11.19 -5.42
N LEU A 24 -15.47 -10.43 -5.62
CA LEU A 24 -15.85 -9.93 -6.96
C LEU A 24 -14.78 -9.00 -7.54
N VAL A 25 -14.30 -8.04 -6.76
CA VAL A 25 -13.28 -7.08 -7.19
C VAL A 25 -11.95 -7.78 -7.49
N SER A 26 -11.51 -8.69 -6.62
CA SER A 26 -10.26 -9.43 -6.85
C SER A 26 -10.36 -10.35 -8.06
N LEU A 27 -11.49 -11.00 -8.29
CA LEU A 27 -11.73 -11.81 -9.49
C LEU A 27 -11.70 -10.95 -10.75
N TYR A 28 -12.38 -9.80 -10.73
CA TYR A 28 -12.33 -8.86 -11.84
C TYR A 28 -10.90 -8.41 -12.13
N MET A 29 -10.14 -7.99 -11.10
CA MET A 29 -8.74 -7.59 -11.26
C MET A 29 -7.84 -8.73 -11.71
N PHE A 30 -8.08 -9.97 -11.29
CA PHE A 30 -7.30 -11.12 -11.74
C PHE A 30 -7.50 -11.41 -13.22
N VAL A 31 -8.75 -11.30 -13.71
CA VAL A 31 -9.09 -11.44 -15.13
C VAL A 31 -8.49 -10.29 -15.95
N ASP A 32 -8.68 -9.05 -15.50
CA ASP A 32 -8.17 -7.87 -16.19
C ASP A 32 -6.63 -7.85 -16.23
N ALA A 33 -5.99 -8.32 -15.16
CA ALA A 33 -4.54 -8.50 -15.11
C ALA A 33 -4.01 -9.48 -16.18
N GLY A 34 -4.87 -10.33 -16.76
CA GLY A 34 -4.58 -11.18 -17.90
C GLY A 34 -4.25 -10.41 -19.19
N SER A 35 -4.73 -9.17 -19.32
CA SER A 35 -4.52 -8.32 -20.49
C SER A 35 -3.13 -7.66 -20.54
N TYR A 36 -2.42 -7.60 -19.41
CA TYR A 36 -1.10 -6.98 -19.33
C TYR A 36 0.02 -7.93 -19.79
N PRO A 37 1.12 -7.40 -20.34
CA PRO A 37 2.33 -8.17 -20.65
C PRO A 37 2.87 -8.92 -19.43
N ASP A 38 3.50 -10.08 -19.63
CA ASP A 38 3.80 -11.06 -18.57
C ASP A 38 4.54 -10.51 -17.35
N ILE A 39 5.49 -9.59 -17.55
CA ILE A 39 6.27 -8.99 -16.46
C ILE A 39 5.50 -7.89 -15.73
N ILE A 40 4.66 -7.13 -16.45
CA ILE A 40 3.88 -6.00 -15.91
C ILE A 40 2.64 -6.50 -15.18
N GLY A 41 2.01 -7.55 -15.70
CA GLY A 41 0.85 -8.19 -15.12
C GLY A 41 1.16 -9.09 -13.92
N LEU A 42 2.43 -9.47 -13.70
CA LEU A 42 2.78 -10.41 -12.63
C LEU A 42 2.41 -9.88 -11.23
N TYR A 43 2.66 -8.60 -10.98
CA TYR A 43 2.34 -7.99 -9.69
C TYR A 43 0.82 -7.88 -9.44
N PRO A 44 0.01 -7.30 -10.36
CA PRO A 44 -1.45 -7.30 -10.22
C PRO A 44 -2.04 -8.71 -10.11
N ARG A 45 -1.58 -9.68 -10.91
CA ARG A 45 -2.03 -11.09 -10.86
C ARG A 45 -1.73 -11.74 -9.51
N ALA A 46 -0.52 -11.56 -8.99
CA ALA A 46 -0.12 -12.14 -7.72
C ALA A 46 -0.94 -11.56 -6.55
N LEU A 47 -1.07 -10.23 -6.50
CA LEU A 47 -1.83 -9.56 -5.44
C LEU A 47 -3.32 -9.89 -5.50
N SER A 48 -3.94 -9.84 -6.68
CA SER A 48 -5.35 -10.18 -6.82
C SER A 48 -5.62 -11.68 -6.58
N ALA A 49 -4.68 -12.57 -6.95
CA ALA A 49 -4.77 -13.99 -6.60
C ALA A 49 -4.71 -14.21 -5.09
N ILE A 50 -3.81 -13.55 -4.36
CA ILE A 50 -3.72 -13.67 -2.90
C ILE A 50 -5.03 -13.22 -2.25
N VAL A 51 -5.55 -12.04 -2.62
CA VAL A 51 -6.81 -11.52 -2.07
C VAL A 51 -7.98 -12.45 -2.40
N LEU A 52 -8.02 -12.98 -3.62
CA LEU A 52 -9.05 -13.93 -4.05
C LEU A 52 -9.00 -15.23 -3.25
N ILE A 53 -7.80 -15.79 -3.05
CA ILE A 53 -7.61 -17.02 -2.25
C ILE A 53 -8.01 -16.77 -0.80
N CYS A 54 -7.55 -15.68 -0.19
CA CYS A 54 -7.90 -15.32 1.19
C CYS A 54 -9.41 -15.06 1.35
N GLY A 55 -10.01 -14.34 0.41
CA GLY A 55 -11.45 -14.08 0.38
C GLY A 55 -12.26 -15.38 0.26
N LEU A 56 -11.84 -16.28 -0.62
CA LEU A 56 -12.47 -17.60 -0.77
C LEU A 56 -12.30 -18.46 0.50
N LEU A 57 -11.14 -18.42 1.14
CA LEU A 57 -10.87 -19.13 2.40
C LEU A 57 -11.78 -18.63 3.53
N LEU A 58 -11.96 -17.31 3.63
CA LEU A 58 -12.91 -16.70 4.58
C LEU A 58 -14.37 -17.02 4.23
N PHE A 59 -14.70 -17.10 2.94
CA PHE A 59 -16.05 -17.45 2.49
C PHE A 59 -16.41 -18.89 2.82
N VAL A 60 -15.44 -19.80 2.71
CA VAL A 60 -15.62 -21.24 2.99
C VAL A 60 -15.27 -21.58 4.44
N ARG A 61 -14.97 -20.60 5.31
CA ARG A 61 -14.49 -20.80 6.70
C ARG A 61 -15.28 -21.84 7.49
N ASN A 62 -16.60 -21.89 7.32
CA ASN A 62 -17.46 -22.79 8.07
C ASN A 62 -17.38 -24.27 7.62
N LEU A 63 -16.67 -24.54 6.52
CA LEU A 63 -16.41 -25.88 6.01
C LEU A 63 -15.00 -26.40 6.37
N LEU A 64 -14.15 -25.57 6.98
CA LEU A 64 -12.78 -25.95 7.35
C LEU A 64 -12.73 -26.68 8.71
N PRO A 65 -11.87 -27.69 8.88
CA PRO A 65 -11.66 -28.32 10.18
C PRO A 65 -11.04 -27.34 11.19
N ALA A 66 -11.38 -27.49 12.48
CA ALA A 66 -11.03 -26.60 13.59
C ALA A 66 -9.59 -25.99 13.60
N PRO A 67 -8.51 -26.71 13.26
CA PRO A 67 -7.17 -26.09 13.25
C PRO A 67 -6.99 -24.99 12.19
N LEU A 68 -7.67 -25.10 11.04
CA LEU A 68 -7.57 -24.10 9.97
C LEU A 68 -8.50 -22.92 10.18
N GLN A 69 -9.63 -23.13 10.86
CA GLN A 69 -10.53 -22.04 11.24
C GLN A 69 -9.80 -21.04 12.14
N ASN A 70 -9.14 -21.53 13.19
CA ASN A 70 -8.44 -20.68 14.16
C ASN A 70 -7.36 -19.80 13.51
N TYR A 71 -6.61 -20.30 12.52
CA TYR A 71 -5.58 -19.50 11.85
C TYR A 71 -6.14 -18.40 10.94
N VAL A 72 -7.38 -18.57 10.45
CA VAL A 72 -8.04 -17.64 9.53
C VAL A 72 -8.91 -16.63 10.29
N THR A 73 -9.49 -17.03 11.42
CA THR A 73 -10.29 -16.17 12.30
C THR A 73 -9.49 -15.50 13.40
N GLU A 74 -8.25 -15.93 13.67
CA GLU A 74 -7.32 -15.15 14.48
C GLU A 74 -7.19 -13.79 13.82
N SER A 75 -7.85 -12.84 14.45
CA SER A 75 -8.03 -11.49 13.95
C SER A 75 -6.67 -10.84 14.10
N GLY A 76 -5.83 -10.99 13.07
CA GLY A 76 -4.64 -10.18 12.94
C GLY A 76 -5.06 -8.75 13.24
N THR A 77 -4.36 -8.14 14.20
CA THR A 77 -4.57 -6.78 14.68
C THR A 77 -5.15 -5.92 13.56
N PRO A 78 -6.36 -5.34 13.73
CA PRO A 78 -7.08 -4.70 12.65
C PRO A 78 -6.13 -3.76 11.93
N LEU A 79 -5.99 -3.93 10.61
CA LEU A 79 -5.12 -3.13 9.75
C LEU A 79 -5.57 -1.67 9.87
N GLY A 80 -5.02 -0.93 10.83
CA GLY A 80 -5.57 0.32 11.37
C GLY A 80 -5.21 0.57 12.85
N SER A 81 -4.85 -0.47 13.60
CA SER A 81 -4.01 -0.37 14.79
C SER A 81 -2.58 -0.24 14.29
N SER A 82 -2.20 1.00 14.02
CA SER A 82 -0.94 1.44 13.46
C SER A 82 0.26 0.85 14.22
N THR A 83 0.72 -0.34 13.82
CA THR A 83 2.15 -0.47 13.58
C THR A 83 2.38 0.30 12.29
N GLU A 84 2.47 1.62 12.43
CA GLU A 84 3.16 2.46 11.45
C GLU A 84 4.41 1.67 11.07
N VAL A 85 4.58 1.43 9.77
CA VAL A 85 5.89 1.17 9.21
C VAL A 85 6.65 2.48 9.41
N ALA A 86 7.07 2.72 10.65
CA ALA A 86 8.09 3.65 11.00
C ALA A 86 9.34 3.06 10.36
N GLU A 87 9.66 3.55 9.16
CA GLU A 87 11.06 3.58 8.77
C GLU A 87 11.82 4.13 9.98
N GLU A 88 12.70 3.32 10.57
CA GLU A 88 13.64 3.73 11.61
C GLU A 88 14.55 4.84 11.03
N LEU A 89 14.06 6.06 11.06
CA LEU A 89 14.90 7.24 11.10
C LEU A 89 15.55 7.27 12.50
N PRO A 90 16.88 7.52 12.59
CA PRO A 90 17.61 7.35 13.83
C PRO A 90 17.04 8.24 14.95
N SER A 91 16.79 7.56 16.07
CA SER A 91 16.05 8.01 17.24
C SER A 91 16.61 9.27 17.91
N GLY A 92 15.69 10.10 18.38
CA GLY A 92 15.92 11.12 19.41
C GLY A 92 14.68 11.29 20.28
N ASN A 93 14.55 10.41 21.29
CA ASN A 93 13.72 10.44 22.50
C ASN A 93 12.41 11.26 22.53
N SER A 94 11.26 10.56 22.66
CA SER A 94 10.45 10.45 23.91
C SER A 94 9.00 10.02 23.62
N GLU A 95 8.59 8.86 24.15
CA GLU A 95 7.20 8.38 24.28
C GLU A 95 6.47 9.01 25.50
N PRO A 96 5.17 8.74 25.78
CA PRO A 96 4.08 8.15 24.96
C PRO A 96 2.87 9.11 24.83
N THR A 97 1.81 8.73 24.08
CA THR A 97 0.37 8.90 24.46
C THR A 97 -0.59 8.84 23.26
N ASP A 98 -1.56 7.92 23.42
CA ASP A 98 -2.93 7.78 22.89
C ASP A 98 -3.30 8.12 21.44
N ALA A 99 -3.82 7.08 20.79
CA ALA A 99 -4.67 7.15 19.63
C ALA A 99 -6.08 7.63 20.00
N SER A 100 -6.53 8.75 19.43
CA SER A 100 -7.92 8.90 18.97
C SER A 100 -8.11 10.17 18.13
N GLN A 101 -8.82 10.01 17.01
CA GLN A 101 -9.75 10.95 16.38
C GLN A 101 -9.35 12.43 16.26
N SER A 102 -9.26 12.87 15.00
CA SER A 102 -9.59 14.20 14.49
C SER A 102 -10.19 15.17 15.52
N GLN A 103 -9.32 15.93 16.20
CA GLN A 103 -9.64 17.24 16.74
C GLN A 103 -8.44 18.16 16.47
N THR A 104 -8.77 19.36 16.02
CA THR A 104 -7.91 20.48 15.68
C THR A 104 -6.90 20.80 16.79
N GLU A 105 -5.68 20.25 16.75
CA GLU A 105 -4.57 20.73 17.59
C GLU A 105 -3.23 20.68 16.84
N GLY A 106 -2.65 21.87 16.68
CA GLY A 106 -1.25 22.15 16.33
C GLY A 106 -0.63 21.35 15.20
N THR A 107 -0.88 21.73 13.94
CA THR A 107 -0.07 21.21 12.83
C THR A 107 1.40 21.51 13.10
N SER A 108 2.17 20.47 13.43
CA SER A 108 3.61 20.59 13.59
C SER A 108 4.20 21.14 12.30
N LYS A 109 5.15 22.08 12.38
CA LYS A 109 5.81 22.66 11.19
C LYS A 109 6.36 21.56 10.27
N SER A 110 6.83 20.45 10.86
CA SER A 110 7.30 19.27 10.13
C SER A 110 6.20 18.62 9.29
N GLN A 111 4.99 18.49 9.85
CA GLN A 111 3.85 17.91 9.16
C GLN A 111 3.38 18.82 8.00
N VAL A 112 3.31 20.15 8.21
CA VAL A 112 2.99 21.09 7.11
C VAL A 112 3.99 20.95 5.97
N VAL A 113 5.28 20.92 6.31
CA VAL A 113 6.36 20.84 5.32
C VAL A 113 6.30 19.52 4.56
N LEU A 114 6.07 18.40 5.25
CA LEU A 114 5.92 17.09 4.64
C LEU A 114 4.70 17.03 3.71
N THR A 115 3.54 17.50 4.17
CA THR A 115 2.32 17.57 3.36
C THR A 115 2.53 18.42 2.10
N LEU A 116 3.21 19.56 2.23
CA LEU A 116 3.54 20.43 1.10
C LEU A 116 4.53 19.76 0.14
N LEU A 117 5.50 19.00 0.65
CA LEU A 117 6.46 18.26 -0.16
C LEU A 117 5.79 17.13 -0.95
N ILE A 118 4.91 16.36 -0.32
CA ILE A 118 4.14 15.29 -0.97
C ILE A 118 3.22 15.88 -2.04
N SER A 119 2.51 16.95 -1.72
CA SER A 119 1.65 17.65 -2.68
C SER A 119 2.46 18.14 -3.89
N GLY A 120 3.62 18.75 -3.65
CA GLY A 120 4.55 19.17 -4.71
C GLY A 120 5.07 18.00 -5.55
N TYR A 121 5.39 16.87 -4.92
CA TYR A 121 5.82 15.67 -5.63
C TYR A 121 4.74 15.10 -6.54
N LEU A 122 3.48 15.01 -6.09
CA LEU A 122 2.38 14.56 -6.92
C LEU A 122 2.18 15.47 -8.14
N LEU A 123 2.24 16.78 -7.90
CA LEU A 123 2.13 17.77 -8.98
C LEU A 123 3.29 17.65 -9.97
N LEU A 124 4.52 17.54 -9.48
CA LEU A 124 5.72 17.42 -10.32
C LEU A 124 5.74 16.10 -11.11
N SER A 125 5.31 15.00 -10.48
CA SER A 125 5.16 13.69 -11.12
C SER A 125 4.15 13.73 -12.25
N TYR A 126 3.09 14.53 -12.09
CA TYR A 126 2.09 14.74 -13.15
C TYR A 126 2.66 15.54 -14.34
N PHE A 127 3.52 16.52 -14.09
CA PHE A 127 4.06 17.39 -15.15
C PHE A 127 5.19 16.75 -15.97
N ILE A 128 6.16 16.10 -15.31
CA ILE A 128 7.40 15.60 -15.96
C ILE A 128 7.52 14.06 -15.87
N GLY A 129 6.59 13.40 -15.18
CA GLY A 129 6.65 11.96 -14.95
C GLY A 129 7.32 11.61 -13.62
N MET A 130 6.89 10.48 -13.06
CA MET A 130 7.35 9.97 -11.77
C MET A 130 8.86 9.69 -11.76
N TYR A 131 9.44 9.36 -12.92
CA TYR A 131 10.87 9.05 -13.06
C TYR A 131 11.79 10.20 -12.60
N PHE A 132 11.51 11.43 -13.02
CA PHE A 132 12.31 12.60 -12.64
C PHE A 132 11.86 13.22 -11.32
N ALA A 133 10.57 13.11 -10.98
CA ALA A 133 10.04 13.67 -9.76
C ALA A 133 10.61 13.01 -8.50
N THR A 134 10.85 11.69 -8.54
CA THR A 134 11.34 10.90 -7.40
C THR A 134 12.74 11.34 -6.91
N PRO A 135 13.80 11.40 -7.75
CA PRO A 135 15.12 11.82 -7.30
C PRO A 135 15.14 13.29 -6.85
N VAL A 136 14.36 14.17 -7.51
CA VAL A 136 14.22 15.58 -7.12
C VAL A 136 13.56 15.70 -5.74
N PHE A 137 12.47 14.97 -5.51
CA PHE A 137 11.79 14.96 -4.22
C PHE A 137 12.71 14.48 -3.09
N VAL A 138 13.41 13.36 -3.29
CA VAL A 138 14.34 12.81 -2.30
C VAL A 138 15.46 13.79 -1.98
N PHE A 139 15.97 14.49 -2.99
CA PHE A 139 17.01 15.51 -2.81
C PHE A 139 16.51 16.72 -2.00
N VAL A 140 15.33 17.25 -2.34
CA VAL A 140 14.70 18.38 -1.62
C VAL A 140 14.31 17.97 -0.19
N TYR A 141 13.83 16.74 0.00
CA TYR A 141 13.53 16.18 1.31
C TYR A 141 14.78 16.11 2.19
N GLY A 142 15.88 15.56 1.65
CA GLY A 142 17.16 15.48 2.37
C GLY A 142 17.70 16.85 2.80
N LEU A 143 17.54 17.87 1.95
CA LEU A 143 17.89 19.26 2.27
C LEU A 143 17.02 19.84 3.38
N THR A 144 15.71 19.61 3.31
CA THR A 144 14.72 20.16 4.23
C THR A 144 14.87 19.62 5.65
N PHE A 145 15.19 18.32 5.77
CA PHE A 145 15.40 17.65 7.06
C PHE A 145 16.86 17.59 7.51
N ARG A 146 17.76 18.28 6.79
CA ARG A 146 19.21 18.37 7.07
C ARG A 146 19.86 16.99 7.28
N LEU A 147 19.45 16.01 6.47
CA LEU A 147 20.08 14.68 6.50
C LEU A 147 21.56 14.80 6.14
N GLY A 148 22.39 13.92 6.71
CA GLY A 148 23.82 13.90 6.40
C GLY A 148 24.03 13.74 4.90
N TRP A 149 24.90 14.56 4.30
CA TRP A 149 25.11 14.63 2.85
C TRP A 149 25.34 13.28 2.18
N LYS A 150 26.00 12.34 2.89
CA LYS A 150 26.23 10.97 2.44
C LYS A 150 24.92 10.17 2.30
N MET A 151 23.98 10.32 3.24
CA MET A 151 22.67 9.65 3.19
C MET A 151 21.78 10.25 2.09
N THR A 152 21.77 11.58 1.92
CA THR A 152 20.98 12.21 0.84
C THR A 152 21.43 11.73 -0.53
N VAL A 153 22.73 11.76 -0.80
CA VAL A 153 23.28 11.26 -2.08
C VAL A 153 22.99 9.77 -2.24
N GLY A 154 23.13 8.96 -1.19
CA GLY A 154 22.81 7.53 -1.21
C GLY A 154 21.34 7.26 -1.55
N LEU A 155 20.41 7.95 -0.87
CA LEU A 155 18.97 7.82 -1.13
C LEU A 155 18.59 8.29 -2.53
N THR A 156 19.17 9.40 -3.03
CA THR A 156 18.88 9.88 -4.39
C THR A 156 19.34 8.89 -5.44
N VAL A 157 20.55 8.32 -5.29
CA VAL A 157 21.06 7.28 -6.20
C VAL A 157 20.19 6.02 -6.14
N LEU A 158 19.82 5.59 -4.94
CA LEU A 158 18.95 4.43 -4.75
C LEU A 158 17.57 4.64 -5.39
N ALA A 159 16.94 5.79 -5.15
CA ALA A 159 15.66 6.15 -5.72
C ALA A 159 15.73 6.23 -7.26
N SER A 160 16.81 6.80 -7.80
CA SER A 160 17.05 6.86 -9.24
C SER A 160 17.27 5.47 -9.83
N ALA A 161 17.98 4.58 -9.14
CA ALA A 161 18.18 3.20 -9.58
C ALA A 161 16.85 2.43 -9.61
N THR A 162 16.03 2.58 -8.56
CA THR A 162 14.67 2.01 -8.52
C THR A 162 13.83 2.53 -9.68
N ALA A 163 13.80 3.84 -9.93
CA ALA A 163 13.06 4.42 -11.06
C ALA A 163 13.57 3.88 -12.41
N HIS A 164 14.87 3.68 -12.56
CA HIS A 164 15.47 3.10 -13.75
C HIS A 164 15.08 1.64 -13.96
N ILE A 165 15.00 0.85 -12.89
CA ILE A 165 14.49 -0.53 -12.94
C ILE A 165 13.03 -0.53 -13.39
N PHE A 166 12.20 0.38 -12.88
CA PHE A 166 10.81 0.49 -13.32
C PHE A 166 10.67 0.82 -14.81
N LEU A 167 11.53 1.69 -15.33
CA LEU A 167 11.58 2.00 -16.76
C LEU A 167 12.03 0.76 -17.56
N ALA A 168 13.14 0.14 -17.16
CA ALA A 168 13.77 -0.93 -17.92
C ALA A 168 13.02 -2.27 -17.88
N VAL A 169 12.37 -2.60 -16.75
CA VAL A 169 11.73 -3.90 -16.52
C VAL A 169 10.23 -3.84 -16.80
N PHE A 170 9.57 -2.76 -16.38
CA PHE A 170 8.12 -2.68 -16.45
C PHE A 170 7.62 -1.87 -17.65
N ASP A 171 8.51 -1.30 -18.47
CA ASP A 171 8.18 -0.40 -19.60
C ASP A 171 7.07 0.60 -19.24
N ALA A 172 7.06 1.00 -17.96
CA ALA A 172 5.99 1.78 -17.43
C ALA A 172 6.11 3.19 -18.04
N PRO A 173 5.00 3.83 -18.45
CA PRO A 173 5.01 5.20 -18.95
C PRO A 173 5.19 6.20 -17.79
N ILE A 174 6.25 6.01 -17.00
CA ILE A 174 6.65 6.87 -15.87
C ILE A 174 7.45 8.08 -16.33
N THR A 175 7.82 8.15 -17.61
CA THR A 175 8.48 9.29 -18.27
C THR A 175 7.49 10.23 -18.96
N SER A 176 6.27 9.79 -19.23
CA SER A 176 5.24 10.65 -19.84
C SER A 176 4.59 11.50 -18.75
N GLY A 177 4.88 12.79 -18.78
CA GLY A 177 4.14 13.80 -18.03
C GLY A 177 3.30 14.62 -19.00
N VAL A 178 2.40 15.47 -18.54
CA VAL A 178 1.59 16.31 -19.45
C VAL A 178 2.45 17.20 -20.38
N LEU A 179 3.71 17.45 -20.02
CA LEU A 179 4.66 18.24 -20.79
C LEU A 179 5.64 17.41 -21.65
N LEU A 180 5.60 16.07 -21.61
CA LEU A 180 6.53 15.15 -22.27
C LEU A 180 5.80 13.97 -22.92
#